data_AF-A0A1W1VBP9-F1
#
_entry.id   AF-A0A1W1VBP9-F1
#
_cell.length_a   1.000
_cell.length_b   1.000
_cell.length_c   1.000
_cell.angle_alpha   90.00
_cell.angle_beta   90.00
_cell.angle_gamma   90.00
#
_symmetry.space_group_name_H-M   'P 1'
#
loop_
_entity.id
_entity.type
_entity.pdbx_description
1 polymer ?
#
loop_
_entity_poly.entity_id
_entity_poly.type
_entity_poly.pdbx_seq_one_letter_code
_entity_poly.pdbx_strand_id
1 'polypeptide(L)'
;MKRLLLALVLPACAVGPAAAAPPARVVADPWPRSPVLLRLYALPASARDRERLTRALNLAPAEVAELRRLARSEAADSEAGRHVLGRQEATQLNVRIAAHRAEKDRKVRALLGGRYPAFRAWVRLWWASQVKAAR
;
A
#
# COMPACT_ATOMS: atom_id res chain seq x y z
N MET A 1 29.84 49.92 51.95
CA MET A 1 28.59 49.40 52.54
C MET A 1 27.51 49.34 51.47
N LYS A 2 26.62 48.32 51.52
CA LYS A 2 25.55 47.93 50.56
C LYS A 2 26.09 47.14 49.36
N ARG A 3 26.02 45.79 49.26
CA ARG A 3 24.96 44.77 49.41
C ARG A 3 23.77 44.92 48.45
N LEU A 4 23.77 43.99 47.47
CA LEU A 4 22.65 43.23 46.88
C LEU A 4 21.57 43.99 46.10
N LEU A 5 21.34 43.59 44.84
CA LEU A 5 20.17 42.79 44.45
C LEU A 5 20.23 42.31 42.99
N LEU A 6 19.84 41.04 42.81
CA LEU A 6 19.53 40.34 41.58
C LEU A 6 18.52 41.09 40.68
N ALA A 7 18.66 40.93 39.36
CA ALA A 7 17.52 40.70 38.47
C ALA A 7 17.97 39.95 37.22
N LEU A 8 17.66 38.65 37.23
CA LEU A 8 17.74 37.71 36.12
C LEU A 8 16.52 37.95 35.21
N VAL A 9 16.71 38.27 33.93
CA VAL A 9 15.62 38.25 32.94
C VAL A 9 16.10 37.47 31.72
N LEU A 10 15.44 36.33 31.50
CA LEU A 10 15.64 35.40 30.39
C LEU A 10 15.32 36.05 29.04
N PRO A 11 16.05 35.73 27.96
CA PRO A 11 15.58 36.02 26.60
C PRO A 11 14.50 34.99 26.23
N ALA A 12 13.31 35.49 25.90
CA ALA A 12 12.26 34.70 25.29
C ALA A 12 12.73 34.24 23.90
N CYS A 13 13.02 32.95 23.75
CA CYS A 13 13.19 32.33 22.44
C CYS A 13 11.85 32.40 21.70
N ALA A 14 11.79 33.28 20.71
CA ALA A 14 10.71 33.35 19.74
C ALA A 14 10.60 31.99 19.02
N VAL A 15 9.51 31.28 19.29
CA VAL A 15 9.10 30.10 18.54
C VAL A 15 8.68 30.58 17.15
N GLY A 16 9.59 30.44 16.19
CA GLY A 16 9.26 30.68 14.79
C GLY A 16 8.12 29.75 14.35
N PRO A 17 7.23 30.19 13.44
CA PRO A 17 6.18 29.34 12.93
C PRO A 17 6.83 28.19 12.16
N ALA A 18 6.71 26.98 12.72
CA ALA A 18 7.05 25.76 12.01
C ALA A 18 6.26 25.76 10.70
N ALA A 19 6.98 25.91 9.58
CA ALA A 19 6.42 25.80 8.25
C ALA A 19 5.66 24.47 8.18
N ALA A 20 4.33 24.55 8.19
CA ALA A 20 3.47 23.40 8.04
C ALA A 20 3.81 22.76 6.69
N ALA A 21 4.49 21.62 6.74
CA ALA A 21 4.71 20.81 5.55
C ALA A 21 3.34 20.59 4.88
N PRO A 22 3.23 20.80 3.56
CA PRO A 22 1.96 20.63 2.87
C PRO A 22 1.43 19.23 3.18
N PRO A 23 0.11 19.07 3.43
CA PRO A 23 -0.45 17.77 3.75
C PRO A 23 -0.07 16.81 2.63
N ALA A 24 0.77 15.83 2.95
CA ALA A 24 1.11 14.77 2.03
C ALA A 24 -0.21 14.18 1.55
N ARG A 25 -0.50 14.31 0.25
CA ARG A 25 -1.70 13.71 -0.35
C ARG A 25 -1.71 12.24 0.06
N VAL A 26 -2.63 11.87 0.94
CA VAL A 26 -2.77 10.50 1.41
C VAL A 26 -3.23 9.69 0.22
N VAL A 27 -2.29 9.00 -0.43
CA VAL A 27 -2.62 8.05 -1.48
C VAL A 27 -3.43 6.94 -0.83
N ALA A 28 -4.68 6.78 -1.27
CA ALA A 28 -5.58 5.77 -0.76
C ALA A 28 -4.91 4.38 -0.83
N ASP A 29 -4.95 3.64 0.27
CA ASP A 29 -4.39 2.29 0.32
C ASP A 29 -5.09 1.42 -0.73
N PRO A 30 -4.36 0.96 -1.77
CA PRO A 30 -4.99 0.19 -2.83
C PRO A 30 -5.35 -1.22 -2.37
N TRP A 31 -4.81 -1.70 -1.25
CA TRP A 31 -4.99 -3.05 -0.78
C TRP A 31 -6.14 -3.16 0.24
N PRO A 32 -7.01 -4.18 0.15
CA PRO A 32 -7.02 -5.29 -0.81
C PRO A 32 -7.86 -5.03 -2.07
N ARG A 33 -8.42 -3.82 -2.21
CA ARG A 33 -9.46 -3.50 -3.21
C ARG A 33 -8.97 -3.48 -4.66
N SER A 34 -7.70 -3.16 -4.89
CA SER A 34 -7.12 -3.12 -6.22
C SER A 34 -6.39 -4.44 -6.55
N PRO A 35 -6.30 -4.80 -7.84
CA PRO A 35 -5.57 -6.00 -8.29
C PRO A 35 -4.05 -5.76 -8.29
N VAL A 36 -3.49 -5.54 -7.10
CA VAL A 36 -2.08 -5.20 -6.90
C VAL A 36 -1.16 -6.35 -7.29
N LEU A 37 -1.53 -7.60 -6.97
CA LEU A 37 -0.69 -8.75 -7.30
C LEU A 37 -0.67 -8.99 -8.80
N LEU A 38 -1.81 -8.85 -9.47
CA LEU A 38 -1.91 -8.91 -10.92
C LEU A 38 -0.93 -7.94 -11.58
N ARG A 39 -0.93 -6.67 -11.15
CA ARG A 39 -0.03 -5.66 -11.71
C ARG A 39 1.44 -6.00 -11.46
N LEU A 40 1.80 -6.40 -10.24
CA LEU A 40 3.19 -6.73 -9.89
C LEU A 40 3.72 -8.00 -10.57
N TYR A 41 2.86 -9.00 -10.77
CA TYR A 41 3.29 -10.34 -11.14
C TYR A 41 2.88 -10.80 -12.54
N ALA A 42 1.89 -10.17 -13.19
CA ALA A 42 1.47 -10.55 -14.54
C ALA A 42 2.11 -9.70 -15.65
N LEU A 43 2.58 -8.48 -15.34
CA LEU A 43 3.17 -7.60 -16.34
C LEU A 43 4.70 -7.74 -16.38
N PRO A 44 5.31 -7.96 -17.57
CA PRO A 44 6.78 -7.99 -17.71
C PRO A 44 7.45 -6.69 -17.25
N ALA A 45 6.81 -5.55 -17.49
CA ALA A 45 7.29 -4.23 -17.08
C ALA A 45 7.48 -4.09 -15.56
N SER A 46 6.75 -4.88 -14.78
CA SER A 46 6.82 -4.86 -13.31
C SER A 46 7.87 -5.82 -12.74
N ALA A 47 8.74 -6.43 -13.57
CA ALA A 47 9.78 -7.34 -13.11
C ALA A 47 10.71 -6.71 -12.06
N ARG A 48 11.14 -5.47 -12.28
CA ARG A 48 11.98 -4.72 -11.33
C ARG A 48 11.26 -4.43 -10.02
N ASP A 49 9.96 -4.11 -10.07
CA ASP A 49 9.15 -3.85 -8.88
C ASP A 49 8.96 -5.12 -8.05
N ARG A 50 8.71 -6.25 -8.71
CA ARG A 50 8.67 -7.57 -8.08
C ARG A 50 9.99 -7.88 -7.37
N GLU A 51 11.13 -7.69 -8.03
CA GLU A 51 12.45 -7.92 -7.42
C GLU A 51 12.72 -7.00 -6.22
N ARG A 52 12.28 -5.73 -6.30
CA ARG A 52 12.36 -4.79 -5.18
C ARG A 52 11.50 -5.25 -4.01
N LEU A 53 10.28 -5.72 -4.25
CA LEU A 53 9.42 -6.29 -3.21
C LEU A 53 10.04 -7.54 -2.57
N THR A 54 10.53 -8.48 -3.39
CA THR A 54 11.19 -9.70 -2.94
C THR A 54 12.38 -9.38 -2.04
N ARG A 55 13.23 -8.43 -2.42
CA ARG A 55 14.37 -8.00 -1.57
C ARG A 55 13.92 -7.27 -0.31
N ALA A 56 12.98 -6.33 -0.43
CA ALA A 56 12.53 -5.51 0.70
C ALA A 56 11.89 -6.33 1.83
N LEU A 57 11.23 -7.45 1.48
CA LEU A 57 10.58 -8.33 2.44
C LEU A 57 11.34 -9.65 2.65
N ASN A 58 12.52 -9.81 2.04
CA ASN A 58 13.29 -11.05 2.04
C ASN A 58 12.39 -12.27 1.72
N LEU A 59 11.65 -12.21 0.61
CA LEU A 59 10.68 -13.26 0.25
C LEU A 59 11.40 -14.51 -0.24
N ALA A 60 11.01 -15.67 0.30
CA ALA A 60 11.49 -16.95 -0.18
C ALA A 60 10.89 -17.28 -1.57
N PRO A 61 11.55 -18.11 -2.39
CA PRO A 61 11.03 -18.52 -3.69
C PRO A 61 9.62 -19.11 -3.63
N ALA A 62 9.31 -19.89 -2.60
CA ALA A 62 7.97 -20.46 -2.38
C ALA A 62 6.91 -19.39 -2.13
N GLU A 63 7.25 -18.34 -1.39
CA GLU A 63 6.35 -17.21 -1.11
C GLU A 63 6.08 -16.41 -2.37
N VAL A 64 7.12 -16.18 -3.19
CA VAL A 64 6.99 -15.54 -4.49
C VAL A 64 6.09 -16.37 -5.42
N ALA A 65 6.25 -17.70 -5.43
CA ALA A 65 5.41 -18.60 -6.22
C ALA A 65 3.93 -18.53 -5.77
N GLU A 66 3.68 -18.46 -4.47
CA GLU A 66 2.33 -18.33 -3.93
C GLU A 66 1.70 -16.97 -4.24
N LEU A 67 2.45 -15.86 -4.14
CA LEU A 67 1.98 -14.54 -4.56
C LEU A 67 1.65 -14.51 -6.06
N ARG A 68 2.43 -15.20 -6.91
CA ARG A 68 2.10 -15.37 -8.34
C ARG A 68 0.84 -16.19 -8.55
N ARG A 69 0.61 -17.22 -7.74
CA ARG A 69 -0.62 -18.01 -7.78
C ARG A 69 -1.84 -17.15 -7.45
N LEU A 70 -1.74 -16.32 -6.41
CA LEU A 70 -2.78 -15.36 -6.04
C LEU A 70 -2.99 -14.25 -7.09
N ALA A 71 -1.94 -13.84 -7.81
CA ALA A 71 -2.06 -12.90 -8.93
C ALA A 71 -2.93 -13.47 -10.06
N ARG A 72 -2.84 -14.78 -10.34
CA ARG A 72 -3.69 -15.43 -11.35
C ARG A 72 -5.17 -15.43 -10.96
N SER A 73 -5.49 -15.58 -9.67
CA SER A 73 -6.88 -15.41 -9.21
C SER A 73 -7.40 -13.99 -9.40
N GLU A 74 -6.56 -12.96 -9.20
CA GLU A 74 -6.97 -11.57 -9.51
C GLU A 74 -7.21 -11.33 -11.01
N ALA A 75 -6.48 -12.04 -11.88
CA ALA A 75 -6.71 -11.98 -13.33
C ALA A 75 -8.11 -12.50 -13.69
N ALA A 76 -8.51 -13.63 -13.10
CA ALA A 76 -9.82 -14.25 -13.33
C ALA A 76 -10.97 -13.33 -12.90
N ASP A 77 -10.86 -12.70 -11.72
CA ASP A 77 -11.84 -11.72 -11.25
C ASP A 77 -11.94 -10.50 -12.18
N SER A 78 -10.79 -10.05 -12.72
CA SER A 78 -10.73 -8.90 -13.63
C SER A 78 -11.31 -9.23 -15.01
N GLU A 79 -11.15 -10.47 -15.49
CA GLU A 79 -11.79 -10.96 -16.72
C GLU A 79 -13.30 -11.07 -16.53
N ALA A 80 -13.78 -11.66 -15.43
CA ALA A 80 -15.20 -11.80 -15.15
C ALA A 80 -15.93 -10.43 -15.14
N GLY A 81 -15.26 -9.37 -14.68
CA GLY A 81 -15.76 -7.99 -14.73
C GLY A 81 -16.00 -7.45 -16.14
N ARG A 82 -15.31 -7.95 -17.16
CA ARG A 82 -15.46 -7.51 -18.56
C ARG A 82 -16.71 -8.06 -19.24
N HIS A 83 -17.23 -9.19 -18.75
CA HIS A 83 -18.34 -9.92 -19.38
C HIS A 83 -19.71 -9.61 -18.77
N VAL A 84 -19.78 -8.65 -17.84
CA VAL A 84 -21.05 -8.26 -17.20
C VAL A 84 -21.86 -7.33 -18.08
N LEU A 85 -23.09 -7.74 -18.39
CA LEU A 85 -23.99 -6.99 -19.28
C LEU A 85 -25.10 -6.26 -18.51
N GLY A 86 -25.43 -6.69 -17.28
CA GLY A 86 -26.56 -6.18 -16.51
C GLY A 86 -26.23 -5.71 -15.09
N ARG A 87 -27.04 -4.79 -14.54
CA ARG A 87 -26.88 -4.24 -13.18
C ARG A 87 -26.96 -5.31 -12.08
N GLN A 88 -27.87 -6.26 -12.18
CA GLN A 88 -28.03 -7.32 -11.17
C GLN A 88 -26.84 -8.28 -11.16
N GLU A 89 -26.35 -8.64 -12.34
CA GLU A 89 -25.16 -9.46 -12.54
C GLU A 89 -23.90 -8.75 -12.03
N ALA A 90 -23.79 -7.43 -12.25
CA ALA A 90 -22.74 -6.59 -11.68
C ALA A 90 -22.74 -6.62 -10.14
N THR A 91 -23.91 -6.53 -9.52
CA THR A 91 -24.03 -6.59 -8.05
C THR A 91 -23.57 -7.95 -7.51
N GLN A 92 -24.03 -9.05 -8.10
CA GLN A 92 -23.61 -10.40 -7.67
C GLN A 92 -22.11 -10.61 -7.89
N LEU A 93 -21.58 -10.15 -9.03
CA LEU A 93 -20.15 -10.20 -9.28
C LEU A 93 -19.36 -9.37 -8.27
N ASN A 94 -19.81 -8.16 -7.94
CA ASN A 94 -19.14 -7.30 -6.96
C ASN A 94 -19.07 -7.95 -5.57
N VAL A 95 -20.12 -8.67 -5.15
CA VAL A 95 -20.12 -9.45 -3.89
C VAL A 95 -19.07 -10.56 -3.95
N ARG A 96 -19.03 -11.34 -5.04
CA ARG A 96 -18.02 -12.39 -5.24
C ARG A 96 -16.59 -11.84 -5.24
N ILE A 97 -16.36 -10.74 -5.96
CA ILE A 97 -15.07 -10.04 -6.00
C ILE A 97 -14.68 -9.54 -4.61
N ALA A 98 -15.62 -9.00 -3.83
CA ALA A 98 -15.35 -8.56 -2.46
C ALA A 98 -14.93 -9.73 -1.55
N ALA A 99 -15.60 -10.88 -1.65
CA ALA A 99 -15.25 -12.09 -0.91
C ALA A 99 -13.84 -12.60 -1.32
N HIS A 100 -13.55 -12.67 -2.61
CA HIS A 100 -12.23 -13.05 -3.12
C HIS A 100 -11.13 -12.10 -2.63
N ARG A 101 -11.38 -10.78 -2.61
CA ARG A 101 -10.42 -9.79 -2.09
C ARG A 101 -10.15 -9.99 -0.59
N ALA A 102 -11.16 -10.31 0.21
CA ALA A 102 -11.00 -10.60 1.63
C ALA A 102 -10.21 -11.90 1.86
N GLU A 103 -10.50 -12.94 1.09
CA GLU A 103 -9.79 -14.21 1.18
C GLU A 103 -8.33 -14.09 0.73
N LYS A 104 -8.07 -13.31 -0.33
CA LYS A 104 -6.71 -12.95 -0.74
C LYS A 104 -5.97 -12.21 0.37
N ASP A 105 -6.61 -11.24 1.02
CA ASP A 105 -6.00 -10.52 2.15
C ASP A 105 -5.59 -11.48 3.27
N ARG A 106 -6.49 -12.40 3.63
CA ARG A 106 -6.24 -13.45 4.63
C ARG A 106 -5.05 -14.33 4.24
N LYS A 107 -5.00 -14.80 2.99
CA LYS A 107 -3.91 -15.66 2.48
C LYS A 107 -2.57 -14.94 2.48
N VAL A 108 -2.51 -13.69 2.01
CA VAL A 108 -1.27 -12.90 2.02
C VAL A 108 -0.82 -12.61 3.45
N ARG A 109 -1.76 -12.33 4.37
CA ARG A 109 -1.44 -12.14 5.78
C ARG A 109 -0.87 -13.41 6.42
N ALA A 110 -1.49 -14.56 6.17
CA ALA A 110 -0.99 -15.85 6.66
C ALA A 110 0.39 -16.20 6.07
N LEU A 111 0.58 -15.97 4.77
CA LEU A 111 1.84 -16.24 4.07
C LEU A 111 2.99 -15.38 4.61
N LEU A 112 2.76 -14.08 4.80
CA LEU A 112 3.82 -13.15 5.18
C LEU A 112 4.02 -13.03 6.69
N GLY A 113 3.02 -13.44 7.48
CA GLY A 113 3.04 -13.36 8.94
C GLY A 113 3.43 -11.95 9.42
N GLY A 114 4.47 -11.87 10.24
CA GLY A 114 4.99 -10.59 10.77
C GLY A 114 5.45 -9.58 9.70
N ARG A 115 5.70 -10.01 8.45
CA ARG A 115 6.07 -9.10 7.35
C ARG A 115 4.87 -8.49 6.64
N TYR A 116 3.64 -8.90 6.96
CA TYR A 116 2.44 -8.37 6.32
C TYR A 116 2.27 -6.84 6.45
N PRO A 117 2.54 -6.19 7.61
CA PRO A 117 2.51 -4.73 7.70
C PRO A 117 3.52 -4.05 6.78
N ALA A 118 4.73 -4.59 6.65
CA ALA A 118 5.76 -4.08 5.75
C ALA A 118 5.34 -4.21 4.28
N PHE A 119 4.68 -5.32 3.91
CA PHE A 119 4.05 -5.47 2.61
C PHE A 119 3.02 -4.38 2.34
N ARG A 120 2.12 -4.09 3.30
CA ARG A 120 1.11 -3.03 3.15
C ARG A 120 1.75 -1.65 2.96
N ALA A 121 2.78 -1.34 3.74
CA ALA A 121 3.53 -0.09 3.60
C ALA A 121 4.19 0.03 2.23
N TRP A 122 4.87 -1.05 1.79
CA TRP A 122 5.51 -1.11 0.48
C TRP A 122 4.50 -0.89 -0.66
N VAL A 123 3.35 -1.57 -0.60
CA VAL A 123 2.29 -1.45 -1.62
C VAL A 123 1.75 -0.04 -1.72
N ARG A 124 1.54 0.68 -0.60
CA ARG A 124 1.09 2.08 -0.63
C ARG A 124 2.10 2.98 -1.34
N LEU A 125 3.38 2.86 -1.00
CA LEU A 125 4.45 3.66 -1.60
C LEU A 125 4.62 3.36 -3.09
N TRP A 126 4.63 2.08 -3.45
CA TRP A 126 4.68 1.65 -4.84
C TRP A 126 3.47 2.16 -5.62
N TRP A 127 2.26 2.04 -5.08
CA TRP A 127 1.05 2.51 -5.78
C TRP A 127 1.04 4.03 -5.97
N ALA A 128 1.51 4.78 -4.98
CA ALA A 128 1.68 6.23 -5.09
C ALA A 128 2.60 6.61 -6.26
N SER A 129 3.70 5.86 -6.48
CA SER A 129 4.59 6.12 -7.60
C SER A 129 3.96 5.76 -8.94
N GLN A 130 3.19 4.66 -9.02
CA GLN A 130 2.49 4.27 -10.24
C GLN A 130 1.42 5.29 -10.64
N VAL A 131 0.60 5.76 -9.68
CA VAL A 131 -0.45 6.77 -9.95
C VAL A 131 0.16 8.11 -10.36
N LYS A 132 1.30 8.49 -9.77
CA LYS A 132 2.02 9.72 -10.16
C LYS A 132 2.57 9.62 -11.58
N ALA A 133 3.11 8.46 -11.98
CA ALA A 133 3.70 8.26 -13.30
C ALA A 133 2.67 8.20 -14.44
N ALA A 134 1.39 7.93 -14.12
CA ALA A 134 0.29 7.87 -15.09
C ALA A 134 -0.42 9.21 -15.31
N ARG A 135 0.01 10.29 -14.65
CA ARG A 135 -0.49 11.66 -14.81
C ARG A 135 0.48 12.47 -15.64
#